data_AF-A0A1G6KRS3-F1
#
_entry.id   AF-A0A1G6KRS3-F1
#
_cell.length_a   1.000
_cell.length_b   1.000
_cell.length_c   1.000
_cell.angle_alpha   90.00
_cell.angle_beta   90.00
_cell.angle_gamma   90.00
#
_symmetry.space_group_name_H-M   'P 1'
#
loop_
_entity.id
_entity.type
_entity.pdbx_description
1 polymer ?
#
loop_
_entity_poly.entity_id
_entity_poly.type
_entity_poly.pdbx_seq_one_letter_code
_entity_poly.pdbx_strand_id
1 'polypeptide(L)'
;MADWNRCDGRDERVAAAVTDVGFVGLARNEADYFPGRLASRGSGQAGLTLFSVAVDDPTVSTVPPEAERLLEREPLMAHLGTCVEGRPHVAPVWYRYADGVVEIVTTGRKLANIRQNPRVSLSIQKDMAGQARWMVSLLGTATVIDDEDETAAARRRINEKYGAGPDAYAENTLVRVEVGSATYRTYDDEIE
;
A
#
# COMPACT_ATOMS: atom_id res chain seq x y z
N MET A 1 -39.35 4.90 -12.90
CA MET A 1 -38.85 6.29 -12.71
C MET A 1 -38.95 6.57 -11.23
N ALA A 2 -37.86 6.32 -10.49
CA ALA A 2 -37.84 6.38 -9.03
C ALA A 2 -37.11 7.67 -8.61
N ASP A 3 -37.78 8.40 -7.73
CA ASP A 3 -37.43 9.72 -7.21
C ASP A 3 -36.39 9.60 -6.09
N TRP A 4 -35.27 10.32 -6.22
CA TRP A 4 -34.07 10.23 -5.37
C TRP A 4 -33.86 11.48 -4.49
N ASN A 5 -34.90 12.23 -4.17
CA ASN A 5 -34.79 13.40 -3.31
C ASN A 5 -35.21 13.13 -1.86
N ARG A 6 -34.30 12.55 -1.08
CA ARG A 6 -34.30 12.72 0.38
C ARG A 6 -32.89 12.57 0.97
N CYS A 7 -32.09 13.64 0.85
CA CYS A 7 -30.91 13.84 1.70
C CYS A 7 -31.39 14.44 3.03
N ASP A 8 -31.27 13.68 4.12
CA ASP A 8 -31.36 14.23 5.48
C ASP A 8 -30.02 14.89 5.82
N GLY A 9 -30.08 16.20 6.07
CA GLY A 9 -28.94 17.03 6.39
C GLY A 9 -28.59 16.90 7.86
N ARG A 10 -27.40 16.34 8.13
CA ARG A 10 -26.63 16.57 9.35
C ARG A 10 -25.25 15.94 9.15
N ASP A 11 -24.31 16.77 8.67
CA ASP A 11 -22.87 16.75 9.04
C ASP A 11 -22.15 17.87 8.27
N GLU A 12 -22.62 19.10 8.46
CA GLU A 12 -21.90 20.31 8.04
C GLU A 12 -21.02 20.81 9.19
N ARG A 13 -19.86 20.19 9.43
CA ARG A 13 -18.65 20.85 10.00
C ARG A 13 -17.42 20.00 9.74
N VAL A 14 -16.75 20.21 8.61
CA VAL A 14 -15.30 20.51 8.49
C VAL A 14 -15.08 20.85 7.01
N ALA A 15 -15.14 22.13 6.67
CA ALA A 15 -14.71 22.65 5.37
C ALA A 15 -13.81 23.88 5.60
N ALA A 16 -12.75 23.96 4.79
CA ALA A 16 -11.70 24.98 4.69
C ALA A 16 -10.52 24.81 5.68
N ALA A 17 -9.24 24.85 5.27
CA ALA A 17 -8.67 25.51 4.10
C ALA A 17 -7.43 24.78 3.55
N VAL A 18 -7.33 24.66 2.22
CA VAL A 18 -6.07 24.58 1.47
C VAL A 18 -6.19 25.54 0.28
N THR A 19 -5.53 26.68 0.40
CA THR A 19 -5.19 27.69 -0.63
C THR A 19 -3.92 28.34 -0.08
N ASP A 20 -2.79 28.55 -0.74
CA ASP A 20 -2.22 28.42 -2.08
C ASP A 20 -0.74 28.06 -1.80
N VAL A 21 0.00 27.24 -2.57
CA VAL A 21 0.57 27.53 -3.89
C VAL A 21 0.97 26.18 -4.54
N GLY A 22 0.54 25.94 -5.79
CA GLY A 22 1.37 25.21 -6.76
C GLY A 22 1.04 23.76 -7.16
N PHE A 23 -0.18 23.53 -7.67
CA PHE A 23 -0.54 22.47 -8.64
C PHE A 23 -0.59 21.00 -8.16
N VAL A 24 -1.74 20.64 -7.60
CA VAL A 24 -2.29 19.27 -7.46
C VAL A 24 -3.30 19.06 -8.59
N GLY A 25 -3.10 18.05 -9.45
CA GLY A 25 -4.07 17.65 -10.46
C GLY A 25 -5.17 16.76 -9.88
N LEU A 26 -6.42 17.24 -9.90
CA LEU A 26 -7.62 16.51 -9.47
C LEU A 26 -7.88 15.28 -10.34
N ALA A 27 -8.22 14.17 -9.68
CA ALA A 27 -8.95 13.05 -10.25
C ALA A 27 -10.24 13.55 -10.93
N ARG A 28 -10.39 13.27 -12.22
CA ARG A 28 -11.61 13.52 -13.00
C ARG A 28 -12.11 12.19 -13.55
N ASN A 29 -13.23 11.74 -12.99
CA ASN A 29 -14.27 10.84 -13.50
C ASN A 29 -13.91 9.51 -14.23
N GLU A 30 -14.71 8.48 -13.95
CA GLU A 30 -14.47 7.05 -14.23
C GLU A 30 -14.88 6.58 -15.65
N ALA A 31 -15.09 7.50 -16.61
CA ALA A 31 -15.69 7.19 -17.91
C ALA A 31 -14.76 7.25 -19.13
N ASP A 32 -13.48 7.61 -18.97
CA ASP A 32 -12.57 7.86 -20.11
C ASP A 32 -11.49 6.77 -20.32
N TYR A 33 -11.50 5.66 -19.57
CA TYR A 33 -10.43 4.65 -19.63
C TYR A 33 -10.58 3.54 -20.69
N PHE A 34 -11.46 3.69 -21.68
CA PHE A 34 -11.58 2.67 -22.74
C PHE A 34 -11.56 3.26 -24.16
N PRO A 35 -10.40 3.23 -24.84
CA PRO A 35 -10.35 3.08 -26.28
C PRO A 35 -10.08 1.60 -26.63
N GLY A 36 -10.85 1.09 -27.59
CA GLY A 36 -10.92 -0.32 -27.93
C GLY A 36 -9.74 -0.90 -28.72
N ARG A 37 -9.69 -2.23 -28.65
CA ARG A 37 -9.26 -3.23 -29.65
C ARG A 37 -7.87 -3.06 -30.31
N LEU A 38 -6.96 -3.98 -29.97
CA LEU A 38 -6.06 -4.68 -30.91
C LEU A 38 -5.83 -6.10 -30.34
N ALA A 39 -6.31 -7.14 -31.03
CA ALA A 39 -5.61 -7.91 -32.07
C ALA A 39 -4.74 -9.04 -31.48
N SER A 40 -5.02 -10.27 -31.93
CA SER A 40 -4.42 -11.52 -31.46
C SER A 40 -3.04 -11.82 -32.05
N ARG A 41 -2.28 -12.64 -31.31
CA ARG A 41 -1.05 -13.41 -31.68
C ARG A 41 0.25 -12.60 -31.56
N GLY A 42 1.36 -13.13 -31.04
CA GLY A 42 1.73 -14.52 -30.77
C GLY A 42 2.84 -14.64 -29.72
N SER A 43 3.10 -15.89 -29.38
CA SER A 43 3.99 -16.42 -28.34
C SER A 43 5.45 -15.94 -28.41
N GLY A 44 5.93 -15.36 -27.31
CA GLY A 44 7.35 -15.24 -26.98
C GLY A 44 7.52 -15.52 -25.48
N GLN A 45 8.08 -16.67 -25.12
CA GLN A 45 8.50 -16.97 -23.76
C GLN A 45 9.73 -16.14 -23.43
N ALA A 46 9.57 -15.02 -22.71
CA ALA A 46 10.68 -14.34 -22.05
C ALA A 46 10.96 -15.02 -20.70
N GLY A 47 12.22 -15.35 -20.45
CA GLY A 47 12.69 -16.15 -19.32
C GLY A 47 12.31 -15.54 -17.97
N LEU A 48 11.41 -16.20 -17.26
CA LEU A 48 10.90 -15.81 -15.96
C LEU A 48 11.82 -16.34 -14.86
N THR A 49 12.63 -15.49 -14.22
CA THR A 49 13.37 -15.91 -13.02
C THR A 49 12.54 -15.59 -11.77
N LEU A 50 11.83 -16.59 -11.26
CA LEU A 50 11.10 -16.51 -9.99
C LEU A 50 12.05 -16.89 -8.85
N PHE A 51 12.25 -15.99 -7.89
CA PHE A 51 12.75 -16.37 -6.58
C PHE A 51 11.56 -16.38 -5.61
N SER A 52 11.15 -17.58 -5.20
CA SER A 52 10.26 -17.76 -4.06
C SER A 52 11.07 -18.41 -2.96
N VAL A 53 11.19 -17.71 -1.83
CA VAL A 53 11.79 -18.27 -0.62
C VAL A 53 10.64 -18.44 0.37
N ALA A 54 10.21 -19.68 0.58
CA ALA A 54 9.46 -20.04 1.76
C ALA A 54 10.50 -20.44 2.82
N VAL A 55 10.63 -19.64 3.88
CA VAL A 55 11.52 -19.97 5.00
C VAL A 55 10.66 -20.48 6.14
N ASP A 56 10.91 -21.71 6.58
CA ASP A 56 10.34 -22.30 7.81
C ASP A 56 11.15 -21.94 9.08
N ASP A 57 12.12 -21.02 8.96
CA ASP A 57 12.99 -20.56 10.06
C ASP A 57 12.72 -19.08 10.38
N PRO A 58 12.24 -18.74 11.59
CA PRO A 58 11.93 -17.37 11.99
C PRO A 58 13.16 -16.45 12.09
N THR A 59 14.38 -16.96 11.92
CA THR A 59 15.63 -16.18 12.02
C THR A 59 16.21 -15.71 10.68
N VAL A 60 15.68 -16.20 9.54
CA VAL A 60 16.09 -15.75 8.21
C VAL A 60 15.02 -14.81 7.67
N SER A 61 15.38 -13.55 7.40
CA SER A 61 14.48 -12.62 6.74
C SER A 61 13.99 -13.23 5.42
N THR A 62 12.67 -13.34 5.28
CA THR A 62 12.02 -13.87 4.07
C THR A 62 12.09 -12.88 2.91
N VAL A 63 12.55 -11.66 3.17
CA VAL A 63 12.68 -10.57 2.21
C VAL A 63 14.11 -10.54 1.65
N PRO A 64 14.31 -10.60 0.32
CA PRO A 64 15.65 -10.50 -0.25
C PRO A 64 16.33 -9.17 0.10
N PRO A 65 17.66 -9.14 0.35
CA PRO A 65 18.35 -7.93 0.81
C PRO A 65 18.21 -6.69 -0.10
N GLU A 66 18.05 -6.89 -1.40
CA GLU A 66 17.78 -5.76 -2.32
C GLU A 66 16.36 -5.21 -2.13
N ALA A 67 15.37 -6.09 -1.94
CA ALA A 67 14.01 -5.66 -1.63
C ALA A 67 13.95 -4.93 -0.28
N GLU A 68 14.68 -5.39 0.74
CA GLU A 68 14.79 -4.68 2.03
C GLU A 68 15.30 -3.24 1.82
N ARG A 69 16.42 -3.07 1.11
CA ARG A 69 16.98 -1.74 0.81
C ARG A 69 15.99 -0.84 0.08
N LEU A 70 15.24 -1.37 -0.88
CA LEU A 70 14.24 -0.61 -1.64
C LEU A 70 13.06 -0.21 -0.75
N LEU A 71 12.54 -1.14 0.07
CA LEU A 71 11.43 -0.89 1.00
C LEU A 71 11.79 0.12 2.10
N GLU A 72 13.04 0.13 2.55
CA GLU A 72 13.53 1.10 3.55
C GLU A 72 13.63 2.52 2.97
N ARG A 73 14.17 2.63 1.75
CA ARG A 73 14.63 3.93 1.22
C ARG A 73 13.62 4.63 0.32
N GLU A 74 12.84 3.88 -0.45
CA GLU A 74 11.96 4.50 -1.45
C GLU A 74 10.60 4.89 -0.84
N PRO A 75 10.17 6.17 -0.96
CA PRO A 75 8.89 6.66 -0.43
C PRO A 75 7.72 6.30 -1.36
N LEU A 76 7.58 5.02 -1.69
CA LEU A 76 6.50 4.51 -2.53
C LEU A 76 5.25 4.21 -1.71
N MET A 77 4.08 4.27 -2.33
CA MET A 77 2.83 3.81 -1.72
C MET A 77 2.79 2.28 -1.68
N ALA A 78 2.33 1.72 -0.56
CA ALA A 78 1.93 0.32 -0.50
C ALA A 78 0.41 0.19 -0.67
N HIS A 79 -0.02 -0.87 -1.35
CA HIS A 79 -1.42 -1.26 -1.45
C HIS A 79 -1.69 -2.37 -0.44
N LEU A 80 -2.37 -2.02 0.65
CA LEU A 80 -2.70 -2.96 1.72
C LEU A 80 -3.96 -3.75 1.35
N GLY A 81 -3.81 -5.05 1.16
CA GLY A 81 -4.88 -6.02 1.03
C GLY A 81 -5.33 -6.56 2.40
N THR A 82 -6.62 -6.47 2.66
CA THR A 82 -7.30 -7.08 3.80
C THR A 82 -8.47 -7.92 3.29
N CYS A 83 -8.90 -8.94 4.03
CA CYS A 83 -10.05 -9.75 3.64
C CYS A 83 -10.84 -10.21 4.84
N VAL A 84 -12.14 -9.92 4.86
CA VAL A 84 -13.09 -10.36 5.89
C VAL A 84 -14.25 -11.03 5.17
N GLU A 85 -14.66 -12.21 5.64
CA GLU A 85 -15.79 -12.96 5.07
C GLU A 85 -15.67 -13.19 3.54
N GLY A 86 -14.45 -13.42 3.05
CA GLY A 86 -14.18 -13.62 1.63
C GLY A 86 -14.32 -12.36 0.77
N ARG A 87 -14.47 -11.18 1.38
CA ARG A 87 -14.57 -9.88 0.68
C ARG A 87 -13.23 -9.14 0.78
N PRO A 88 -12.41 -9.14 -0.29
CA PRO A 88 -11.15 -8.40 -0.29
C PRO A 88 -11.40 -6.90 -0.30
N HIS A 89 -10.55 -6.17 0.40
CA HIS A 89 -10.51 -4.71 0.43
C HIS A 89 -9.06 -4.26 0.32
N VAL A 90 -8.78 -3.43 -0.68
CA VAL A 90 -7.44 -2.90 -0.97
C VAL A 90 -7.48 -1.39 -0.83
N ALA A 91 -6.51 -0.82 -0.12
CA ALA A 91 -6.38 0.62 -0.02
C ALA A 91 -4.92 1.05 0.15
N PRO A 92 -4.55 2.25 -0.34
CA PRO A 92 -3.19 2.75 -0.24
C PRO A 92 -2.83 3.12 1.21
N VAL A 93 -1.57 2.92 1.57
CA VAL A 93 -0.95 3.31 2.84
C VAL A 93 0.51 3.71 2.63
N TRP A 94 0.99 4.64 3.46
CA TRP A 94 2.42 4.82 3.70
C TRP A 94 2.94 3.78 4.66
N TYR A 95 4.22 3.43 4.51
CA TYR A 95 4.84 2.40 5.32
C TYR A 95 6.30 2.69 5.61
N ARG A 96 6.77 2.12 6.71
CA ARG A 96 8.19 1.92 6.99
C ARG A 96 8.46 0.44 7.06
N TYR A 97 9.56 0.00 6.47
CA TYR A 97 10.06 -1.36 6.65
C TYR A 97 11.33 -1.31 7.51
N ALA A 98 11.48 -2.27 8.41
CA ALA A 98 12.73 -2.54 9.14
C ALA A 98 12.67 -3.95 9.71
N ASP A 99 13.76 -4.70 9.59
CA ASP A 99 13.97 -5.97 10.28
C ASP A 99 12.82 -6.98 10.12
N GLY A 100 12.32 -7.18 8.89
CA GLY A 100 11.22 -8.11 8.61
C GLY A 100 9.83 -7.60 9.01
N VAL A 101 9.71 -6.37 9.49
CA VAL A 101 8.44 -5.75 9.93
C VAL A 101 8.08 -4.56 9.06
N VAL A 102 6.82 -4.52 8.62
CA VAL A 102 6.23 -3.32 8.02
C VAL A 102 5.40 -2.58 9.08
N GLU A 103 5.77 -1.34 9.39
CA GLU A 103 4.96 -0.42 10.18
C GLU A 103 4.07 0.42 9.25
N ILE A 104 2.77 0.45 9.55
CA ILE A 104 1.82 1.38 8.94
C ILE A 104 1.03 2.10 10.03
N VAL A 105 0.52 3.29 9.72
CA VAL A 105 -0.49 3.96 10.55
C VAL A 105 -1.79 4.06 9.77
N THR A 106 -2.87 3.54 10.34
CA THR A 106 -4.14 3.43 9.61
C THR A 106 -5.38 3.61 10.50
N THR A 107 -6.53 3.76 9.86
CA THR A 107 -7.84 3.92 10.51
C THR A 107 -8.95 3.34 9.63
N GLY A 108 -10.20 3.42 10.11
CA GLY A 108 -11.40 3.05 9.38
C GLY A 108 -11.46 1.57 9.00
N ARG A 109 -11.96 1.26 7.79
CA ARG A 109 -12.22 -0.12 7.34
C ARG A 109 -10.97 -1.02 7.34
N LYS A 110 -9.80 -0.49 6.98
CA LYS A 110 -8.53 -1.25 7.01
C LYS A 110 -8.27 -1.78 8.42
N LEU A 111 -8.32 -0.89 9.41
CA LEU A 111 -8.09 -1.22 10.82
C LEU A 111 -9.14 -2.18 11.37
N ALA A 112 -10.42 -1.95 11.05
CA ALA A 112 -11.50 -2.85 11.45
C ALA A 112 -11.31 -4.26 10.87
N ASN A 113 -10.92 -4.36 9.59
CA ASN A 113 -10.64 -5.64 8.95
C ASN A 113 -9.46 -6.37 9.62
N ILE A 114 -8.37 -5.66 9.93
CA ILE A 114 -7.18 -6.24 10.58
C ILE A 114 -7.52 -6.80 11.96
N ARG A 115 -8.33 -6.08 12.75
CA ARG A 115 -8.79 -6.55 14.07
C ARG A 115 -9.59 -7.86 13.98
N GLN A 116 -10.30 -8.08 12.87
CA GLN A 116 -11.09 -9.30 12.67
C GLN A 116 -10.29 -10.43 11.99
N ASN A 117 -9.41 -10.10 11.06
CA ASN A 117 -8.53 -11.04 10.38
C ASN A 117 -7.14 -10.40 10.19
N PRO A 118 -6.11 -10.85 10.95
CA PRO A 118 -4.79 -10.25 10.92
C PRO A 118 -3.98 -10.61 9.67
N ARG A 119 -4.46 -11.54 8.83
CA ARG A 119 -3.75 -11.91 7.59
C ARG A 119 -3.92 -10.81 6.54
N VAL A 120 -2.79 -10.21 6.17
CA VAL A 120 -2.74 -9.09 5.22
C VAL A 120 -1.76 -9.37 4.09
N SER A 121 -1.94 -8.64 2.99
CA SER A 121 -0.95 -8.55 1.92
C SER A 121 -0.56 -7.10 1.65
N LEU A 122 0.66 -6.87 1.21
CA LEU A 122 1.10 -5.57 0.70
C LEU A 122 1.69 -5.74 -0.70
N SER A 123 1.32 -4.84 -1.61
CA SER A 123 1.96 -4.70 -2.91
C SER A 123 2.60 -3.32 -3.04
N ILE A 124 3.90 -3.31 -3.33
CA ILE A 124 4.71 -2.11 -3.56
C ILE A 124 5.33 -2.25 -4.93
N GLN A 125 5.24 -1.21 -5.75
CA GLN A 125 5.80 -1.20 -7.09
C GLN A 125 6.45 0.15 -7.34
N LYS A 126 7.57 0.12 -8.07
CA LYS A 126 8.11 1.27 -8.76
C LYS A 126 7.83 1.13 -10.25
N ASP A 127 7.33 2.19 -10.84
CA ASP A 127 7.24 2.33 -12.29
C ASP A 127 7.84 3.66 -12.76
N MET A 128 8.16 3.71 -14.04
CA MET A 128 8.49 4.94 -14.75
C MET A 128 7.61 5.02 -15.98
N ALA A 129 6.77 6.06 -16.06
CA ALA A 129 5.81 6.24 -17.16
C ALA A 129 4.93 5.00 -17.41
N GLY A 130 4.50 4.32 -16.34
CA GLY A 130 3.68 3.10 -16.42
C GLY A 130 4.44 1.82 -16.73
N GLN A 131 5.77 1.89 -16.95
CA GLN A 131 6.62 0.72 -17.11
C GLN A 131 7.16 0.29 -15.75
N ALA A 132 6.72 -0.88 -15.28
CA ALA A 132 7.19 -1.46 -14.03
C ALA A 132 8.71 -1.66 -14.06
N ARG A 133 9.39 -1.24 -12.97
CA ARG A 133 10.85 -1.42 -12.80
C ARG A 133 11.13 -2.53 -11.81
N TRP A 134 10.41 -2.53 -10.71
CA TRP A 134 10.43 -3.61 -9.75
C TRP A 134 9.12 -3.64 -8.96
N MET A 135 8.84 -4.79 -8.36
CA MET A 135 7.75 -4.99 -7.41
C MET A 135 8.19 -5.81 -6.21
N VAL A 136 7.55 -5.56 -5.08
CA VAL A 136 7.57 -6.42 -3.90
C VAL A 136 6.13 -6.72 -3.50
N SER A 137 5.85 -8.02 -3.29
CA SER A 137 4.60 -8.50 -2.70
C SER A 137 4.92 -9.20 -1.39
N LEU A 138 4.26 -8.79 -0.32
CA LEU A 138 4.45 -9.32 1.02
C LEU A 138 3.16 -9.97 1.49
N LEU A 139 3.29 -11.13 2.13
CA LEU A 139 2.22 -11.73 2.93
C LEU A 139 2.68 -11.72 4.38
N GLY A 140 1.80 -11.28 5.28
CA GLY A 140 2.17 -11.13 6.68
C GLY A 140 1.00 -11.19 7.64
N THR A 141 1.35 -11.16 8.92
CA THR A 141 0.40 -11.13 10.03
C THR A 141 0.48 -9.79 10.73
N ALA A 142 -0.65 -9.10 10.80
CA ALA A 142 -0.77 -7.77 11.35
C ALA A 142 -1.16 -7.81 12.85
N THR A 143 -0.49 -6.98 13.64
CA THR A 143 -0.80 -6.72 15.05
C THR A 143 -1.11 -5.23 15.20
N VAL A 144 -2.28 -4.92 15.77
CA VAL A 144 -2.65 -3.56 16.15
C VAL A 144 -1.95 -3.20 17.45
N ILE A 145 -1.33 -2.03 17.51
CA ILE A 145 -0.62 -1.54 18.68
C ILE A 145 -1.47 -0.45 19.34
N ASP A 146 -2.02 -0.74 20.51
CA ASP A 146 -2.86 0.18 21.29
C ASP A 146 -2.03 1.01 22.30
N ASP A 147 -0.81 1.38 21.91
CA ASP A 147 0.09 2.27 22.68
C ASP A 147 0.28 3.59 21.91
N GLU A 148 -0.09 4.70 22.55
CA GLU A 148 -0.08 6.04 21.93
C GLU A 148 1.33 6.56 21.68
N ASP A 149 2.28 6.29 22.57
CA ASP A 149 3.67 6.75 22.46
C ASP A 149 4.39 5.99 21.34
N GLU A 150 4.20 4.67 21.27
CA GLU A 150 4.69 3.86 20.16
C GLU A 150 4.07 4.29 18.83
N THR A 151 2.77 4.59 18.82
CA THR A 151 2.07 5.07 17.63
C THR A 151 2.62 6.41 17.16
N ALA A 152 2.82 7.36 18.07
CA ALA A 152 3.40 8.66 17.76
C ALA A 152 4.84 8.53 17.25
N ALA A 153 5.65 7.66 17.85
CA ALA A 153 7.01 7.38 17.41
C ALA A 153 7.06 6.77 16.00
N ALA A 154 6.24 5.76 15.72
CA ALA A 154 6.17 5.14 14.41
C ALA A 154 5.66 6.12 13.34
N ARG A 155 4.62 6.90 13.65
CA ARG A 155 4.10 7.94 12.76
C ARG A 155 5.17 8.94 12.35
N ARG A 156 5.97 9.44 13.31
CA ARG A 156 7.08 10.35 13.03
C ARG A 156 8.09 9.71 12.07
N ARG A 157 8.51 8.47 12.31
CA ARG A 157 9.45 7.75 11.43
C ARG A 157 8.90 7.55 10.01
N ILE A 158 7.60 7.25 9.89
CA ILE A 158 6.94 7.15 8.58
C ILE A 158 6.91 8.52 7.91
N ASN A 159 6.45 9.57 8.59
CA ASN A 159 6.37 10.92 8.04
C ASN A 159 7.74 11.43 7.56
N GLU A 160 8.81 11.16 8.31
CA GLU A 160 10.19 11.47 7.92
C GLU A 160 10.58 10.82 6.58
N LYS A 161 10.23 9.53 6.37
CA LYS A 161 10.49 8.82 5.10
C LYS A 161 9.80 9.49 3.91
N TYR A 162 8.59 10.02 4.10
CA TYR A 162 7.78 10.62 3.03
C TYR A 162 7.90 12.16 2.96
N GLY A 163 8.75 12.79 3.78
CA GLY A 163 8.93 14.24 3.80
C GLY A 163 7.68 15.02 4.28
N ALA A 164 6.82 14.39 5.08
CA ALA A 164 5.62 15.00 5.62
C ALA A 164 5.87 15.65 7.00
N GLY A 165 5.01 16.61 7.38
CA GLY A 165 5.05 17.20 8.72
C GLY A 165 4.77 16.18 9.84
N PRO A 166 5.27 16.40 11.07
CA PRO A 166 5.22 15.41 12.15
C PRO A 166 3.79 15.03 12.59
N ASP A 167 2.83 15.93 12.41
CA ASP A 167 1.45 15.77 12.87
C ASP A 167 0.49 15.26 11.78
N ALA A 168 1.01 14.93 10.58
CA ALA A 168 0.18 14.33 9.54
C ALA A 168 -0.40 13.00 10.02
N TYR A 169 -1.73 12.85 9.88
CA TYR A 169 -2.50 11.66 10.31
C TYR A 169 -2.44 11.37 11.81
N ALA A 170 -2.64 12.40 12.63
CA ALA A 170 -2.49 12.33 14.08
C ALA A 170 -3.39 11.28 14.78
N GLU A 171 -4.53 10.93 14.19
CA GLU A 171 -5.51 10.00 14.77
C GLU A 171 -5.34 8.55 14.29
N ASN A 172 -4.34 8.26 13.45
CA ASN A 172 -4.14 6.90 12.93
C ASN A 172 -3.47 5.99 13.96
N THR A 173 -3.93 4.75 14.04
CA THR A 173 -3.39 3.70 14.91
C THR A 173 -2.24 2.97 14.22
N LEU A 174 -1.18 2.65 14.98
CA LEU A 174 -0.07 1.83 14.50
C LEU A 174 -0.50 0.38 14.31
N VAL A 175 -0.08 -0.18 13.18
CA VAL A 175 -0.12 -1.62 12.90
C VAL A 175 1.28 -2.07 12.50
N ARG A 176 1.74 -3.16 13.11
CA ARG A 176 2.96 -3.88 12.71
C ARG A 176 2.57 -5.11 11.92
N VAL A 177 3.22 -5.34 10.79
CA VAL A 177 3.02 -6.52 9.97
C VAL A 177 4.32 -7.31 9.95
N GLU A 178 4.31 -8.47 10.59
CA GLU A 178 5.39 -9.44 10.52
C GLU A 178 5.33 -10.12 9.15
N VAL A 179 6.40 -10.01 8.37
CA VAL A 179 6.45 -10.58 7.01
C VAL A 179 6.71 -12.08 7.09
N GLY A 180 5.70 -12.87 6.70
CA GLY A 180 5.81 -14.32 6.63
C GLY A 180 6.34 -14.84 5.30
N SER A 181 6.13 -14.11 4.20
CA SER A 181 6.78 -14.39 2.92
C SER A 181 6.83 -13.16 2.03
N ALA A 182 7.83 -13.15 1.13
CA ALA A 182 8.00 -12.12 0.14
C ALA A 182 8.20 -12.69 -1.26
N THR A 183 7.67 -11.98 -2.24
CA THR A 183 8.03 -12.13 -3.65
C THR A 183 8.62 -10.82 -4.11
N TYR A 184 9.80 -10.87 -4.71
CA TYR A 184 10.49 -9.72 -5.29
C TYR A 184 10.77 -10.00 -6.76
N ARG A 185 10.54 -9.00 -7.62
CA ARG A 185 10.85 -9.08 -9.05
C ARG A 185 11.37 -7.75 -9.56
N THR A 186 12.37 -7.83 -10.42
CA THR A 186 12.82 -6.73 -11.28
C THR A 186 12.33 -6.98 -12.70
N TYR A 187 12.16 -5.91 -13.45
CA TYR A 187 11.79 -5.95 -14.85
C TYR A 187 12.87 -5.18 -15.61
N ASP A 188 13.54 -5.86 -16.54
CA ASP A 188 14.51 -5.23 -17.42
C ASP A 188 13.78 -4.52 -18.58
N ASP A 189 14.35 -3.42 -19.07
CA ASP A 189 13.81 -2.58 -20.13
C ASP A 189 13.81 -3.25 -21.53
N GLU A 190 14.14 -4.53 -21.63
CA GLU A 190 14.17 -5.27 -22.91
C GLU A 190 12.75 -5.66 -23.38
N ILE A 191 11.82 -4.71 -23.38
CA ILE A 191 10.58 -4.82 -24.15
C ILE A 191 10.75 -3.93 -25.38
N GLU A 192 11.29 -4.54 -26.44
CA GLU A 192 11.31 -3.99 -27.81
C GLU A 192 9.90 -3.97 -28.44
#